data_AF-A0A1G5S4B7-F1
#
_entry.id   AF-A0A1G5S4B7-F1
#
_cell.length_a   1.000
_cell.length_b   1.000
_cell.length_c   1.000
_cell.angle_alpha   90.00
_cell.angle_beta   90.00
_cell.angle_gamma   90.00
#
_symmetry.space_group_name_H-M   'P 1'
#
loop_
_entity.id
_entity.type
_entity.pdbx_description
1 polymer ?
#
loop_
_entity_poly.entity_id
_entity_poly.type
_entity_poly.pdbx_seq_one_letter_code
_entity_poly.pdbx_strand_id
1 'polypeptide(L)'
;MKDAAFTGENSCLTQVIENWVFEGWHKRNPICLQTIAEELFHVRTVASLMALLAPGRGLDPQIAEIIGLLHDAGRLRPNGSLVHHAETGAVSVAAFLNENKLLPKELHSCVVSAVRHHSSKGKDHGPYDELLKDADVFHRFLEGDPVLLKPSWGLRASKVIDELKSLTLKNAGHPLMLSSKDGTIRQGYLRAVSQASAWVALHQDRMLDQVLVHDIRVYIRQIKAIQYLFKPLIKAKDYRRIQNHLTEVLHIFETAREHAVELEALKVYTSQLIPQSNKGGSQGEKDDKHLNWAAARKVYLEQWAGDNALRELGNGWIKPLEECFLVMKKAKLKKASAKAPLDVFVMKRLHRLMDRWLSDFGRCDFEDEGSVHRSRIAVKKIRYVLRASSGLVEQEPHALLKVLEAYQTLAGALHDVAVSKALMDKAGKEMATGFAGALSDLDDAQEAYLAFRNLQGDDLREALAEVHSHLAAEISKYLSEGCKQK
;
A
#
# COMPACT_ATOMS: atom_id res chain seq x y z
N MET A 1 -0.68 -44.49 -0.01
CA MET A 1 0.60 -44.43 0.72
C MET A 1 0.52 -43.22 1.63
N LYS A 2 0.88 -43.44 2.89
CA LYS A 2 0.72 -42.54 4.03
C LYS A 2 1.64 -41.32 3.94
N ASP A 3 1.17 -40.22 4.52
CA ASP A 3 1.91 -39.22 5.31
C ASP A 3 3.39 -39.00 4.98
N ALA A 4 3.67 -37.92 4.25
CA ALA A 4 4.88 -37.15 4.42
C ALA A 4 4.47 -35.71 4.74
N ALA A 5 4.41 -35.39 6.02
CA ALA A 5 4.31 -34.01 6.50
C ALA A 5 5.63 -33.30 6.14
N PHE A 6 5.60 -32.57 5.02
CA PHE A 6 6.67 -31.69 4.55
C PHE A 6 6.38 -30.27 5.08
N THR A 7 6.68 -29.99 6.35
CA THR A 7 6.35 -28.68 6.96
C THR A 7 7.57 -27.89 7.44
N GLY A 8 8.79 -28.39 7.25
CA GLY A 8 10.04 -27.71 7.67
C GLY A 8 10.82 -27.02 6.54
N GLU A 9 10.95 -27.64 5.37
CA GLU A 9 11.74 -27.10 4.24
C GLU A 9 10.97 -26.07 3.38
N ASN A 10 9.66 -25.99 3.55
CA ASN A 10 8.76 -25.29 2.63
C ASN A 10 8.65 -23.77 2.85
N SER A 11 8.92 -23.28 4.08
CA SER A 11 9.11 -21.85 4.37
C SER A 11 10.37 -21.29 3.67
N CYS A 12 11.39 -22.14 3.50
CA CYS A 12 12.64 -21.77 2.82
C CYS A 12 12.41 -21.50 1.32
N LEU A 13 11.58 -22.29 0.64
CA LEU A 13 11.38 -22.16 -0.81
C LEU A 13 10.67 -20.85 -1.20
N THR A 14 9.55 -20.52 -0.55
CA THR A 14 8.84 -19.25 -0.79
C THR A 14 9.73 -18.05 -0.48
N GLN A 15 10.51 -18.11 0.61
CA GLN A 15 11.47 -17.06 0.97
C GLN A 15 12.60 -16.90 -0.05
N VAL A 16 13.16 -18.00 -0.57
CA VAL A 16 14.20 -17.98 -1.62
C VAL A 16 13.64 -17.35 -2.90
N ILE A 17 12.40 -17.69 -3.27
CA ILE A 17 11.71 -17.11 -4.42
C ILE A 17 11.43 -15.62 -4.22
N GLU A 18 10.86 -15.22 -3.08
CA GLU A 18 10.62 -13.82 -2.76
C GLU A 18 11.92 -13.02 -2.79
N ASN A 19 12.98 -13.53 -2.16
CA ASN A 19 14.29 -12.89 -2.18
C ASN A 19 14.79 -12.69 -3.60
N TRP A 20 14.68 -13.70 -4.48
CA TRP A 20 15.13 -13.60 -5.87
C TRP A 20 14.29 -12.61 -6.71
N VAL A 21 12.96 -12.63 -6.56
CA VAL A 21 12.05 -11.70 -7.24
C VAL A 21 12.32 -10.27 -6.80
N PHE A 22 12.61 -10.06 -5.51
CA PHE A 22 12.86 -8.76 -4.90
C PHE A 22 14.36 -8.46 -4.73
N GLU A 23 15.25 -9.17 -5.41
CA GLU A 23 16.67 -8.85 -5.37
C GLU A 23 16.98 -7.75 -6.39
N GLY A 24 17.68 -6.69 -5.95
CA GLY A 24 18.18 -5.66 -6.86
C GLY A 24 17.11 -4.73 -7.45
N TRP A 25 15.87 -4.75 -6.96
CA TRP A 25 14.80 -3.85 -7.44
C TRP A 25 15.14 -2.36 -7.28
N HIS A 26 15.95 -2.02 -6.27
CA HIS A 26 16.41 -0.64 -6.02
C HIS A 26 17.34 -0.11 -7.12
N LYS A 27 17.92 -0.99 -7.95
CA LYS A 27 18.82 -0.63 -9.06
C LYS A 27 18.07 -0.30 -10.35
N ARG A 28 16.73 -0.29 -10.31
CA ARG A 28 15.90 -0.11 -11.49
C ARG A 28 15.65 1.36 -11.77
N ASN A 29 15.80 1.76 -13.03
CA ASN A 29 15.35 3.07 -13.50
C ASN A 29 13.81 3.06 -13.56
N PRO A 30 13.08 4.03 -12.94
CA PRO A 30 11.63 4.04 -12.89
C PRO A 30 11.04 4.41 -14.27
N ILE A 31 10.98 3.42 -15.16
CA ILE A 31 10.36 3.55 -16.49
C ILE A 31 8.88 3.08 -16.44
N CYS A 32 8.42 2.48 -15.33
CA CYS A 32 7.04 1.98 -15.20
C CYS A 32 6.05 3.05 -14.68
N LEU A 33 4.82 3.00 -15.18
CA LEU A 33 3.65 3.78 -14.75
C LEU A 33 3.20 3.47 -13.31
N GLN A 34 3.65 2.34 -12.73
CA GLN A 34 3.39 1.93 -11.35
C GLN A 34 4.65 2.15 -10.50
N THR A 35 4.48 2.66 -9.27
CA THR A 35 5.58 2.73 -8.31
C THR A 35 6.05 1.32 -7.96
N ILE A 36 7.32 1.17 -7.58
CA ILE A 36 7.86 -0.14 -7.19
C ILE A 36 7.03 -0.77 -6.06
N ALA A 37 6.56 0.04 -5.10
CA ALA A 37 5.70 -0.43 -4.02
C ALA A 37 4.37 -1.03 -4.52
N GLU A 38 3.81 -0.50 -5.61
CA GLU A 38 2.56 -1.01 -6.20
C GLU A 38 2.77 -2.32 -6.96
N GLU A 39 3.88 -2.47 -7.66
CA GLU A 39 4.23 -3.74 -8.32
C GLU A 39 4.49 -4.84 -7.28
N LEU A 40 5.16 -4.50 -6.17
CA LEU A 40 5.35 -5.42 -5.04
C LEU A 40 4.02 -5.82 -4.39
N PHE A 41 3.14 -4.85 -4.17
CA PHE A 41 1.79 -5.09 -3.64
C PHE A 41 0.97 -5.97 -4.59
N HIS A 42 1.07 -5.72 -5.89
CA HIS A 42 0.39 -6.48 -6.93
C HIS A 42 0.81 -7.94 -6.92
N VAL A 43 2.11 -8.21 -7.03
CA VAL A 43 2.66 -9.57 -7.05
C VAL A 43 2.29 -10.35 -5.78
N ARG A 44 2.43 -9.74 -4.60
CA ARG A 44 2.06 -10.38 -3.33
C ARG A 44 0.57 -10.67 -3.23
N THR A 45 -0.27 -9.74 -3.68
CA THR A 45 -1.73 -9.93 -3.65
C THR A 45 -2.17 -11.02 -4.62
N VAL A 46 -1.60 -11.07 -5.83
CA VAL A 46 -1.85 -12.13 -6.80
C VAL A 46 -1.41 -13.50 -6.25
N ALA A 47 -0.22 -13.60 -5.63
CA ALA A 47 0.24 -14.82 -4.96
C ALA A 47 -0.74 -15.31 -3.89
N SER A 48 -1.19 -14.39 -3.02
CA SER A 48 -2.17 -14.71 -1.98
C SER A 48 -3.53 -15.15 -2.56
N LEU A 49 -4.01 -14.48 -3.61
CA LEU A 49 -5.25 -14.86 -4.31
C LEU A 49 -5.14 -16.23 -4.96
N MET A 50 -3.99 -16.53 -5.57
CA MET A 50 -3.72 -17.82 -6.17
C MET A 50 -3.74 -18.94 -5.12
N ALA A 51 -3.04 -18.76 -4.00
CA ALA A 51 -3.03 -19.71 -2.89
C ALA A 51 -4.44 -19.96 -2.32
N LEU A 52 -5.23 -18.89 -2.19
CA LEU A 52 -6.61 -18.95 -1.68
C LEU A 52 -7.55 -19.74 -2.61
N LEU A 53 -7.46 -19.51 -3.92
CA LEU A 53 -8.38 -20.08 -4.91
C LEU A 53 -7.97 -21.51 -5.33
N ALA A 54 -6.69 -21.86 -5.22
CA ALA A 54 -6.15 -23.14 -5.67
C ALA A 54 -6.86 -24.38 -5.10
N PRO A 55 -7.14 -24.51 -3.79
CA PRO A 55 -7.83 -25.69 -3.26
C PRO A 55 -9.22 -25.88 -3.85
N GLY A 56 -9.94 -24.78 -4.12
CA GLY A 56 -11.26 -24.80 -4.76
C GLY A 56 -11.24 -25.31 -6.20
N ARG A 57 -10.06 -25.33 -6.83
CA ARG A 57 -9.83 -25.82 -8.19
C ARG A 57 -9.07 -27.14 -8.24
N GLY A 58 -8.86 -27.79 -7.08
CA GLY A 58 -8.07 -29.03 -7.00
C GLY A 58 -6.57 -28.82 -7.27
N LEU A 59 -6.06 -27.62 -7.03
CA LEU A 59 -4.66 -27.24 -7.22
C LEU A 59 -3.95 -27.09 -5.88
N ASP A 60 -2.63 -27.23 -5.90
CA ASP A 60 -1.78 -27.06 -4.73
C ASP A 60 -1.63 -25.55 -4.41
N PRO A 61 -2.01 -25.11 -3.19
CA PRO A 61 -1.97 -23.70 -2.82
C PRO A 61 -0.55 -23.14 -2.74
N GLN A 62 0.45 -23.96 -2.39
CA GLN A 62 1.84 -23.53 -2.28
C GLN A 62 2.43 -23.31 -3.68
N ILE A 63 2.16 -24.21 -4.62
CA ILE A 63 2.58 -24.03 -6.03
C ILE A 63 1.88 -22.81 -6.64
N ALA A 64 0.60 -22.60 -6.31
CA ALA A 64 -0.13 -21.42 -6.76
C ALA A 64 0.46 -20.10 -6.22
N GLU A 65 0.86 -20.06 -4.95
CA GLU A 65 1.54 -18.92 -4.34
C GLU A 65 2.88 -18.62 -5.05
N ILE A 66 3.70 -19.66 -5.27
CA ILE A 66 4.97 -19.56 -5.99
C ILE A 66 4.78 -18.96 -7.39
N ILE A 67 3.77 -19.43 -8.13
CA ILE A 67 3.46 -18.92 -9.46
C ILE A 67 3.08 -17.44 -9.40
N GLY A 68 2.25 -17.04 -8.43
CA GLY A 68 1.86 -15.64 -8.28
C GLY A 68 3.03 -14.74 -7.91
N LEU A 69 3.98 -15.20 -7.10
CA LEU A 69 5.21 -14.45 -6.79
C LEU A 69 6.10 -14.25 -8.02
N LEU A 70 6.14 -15.25 -8.91
CA LEU A 70 7.02 -15.27 -10.08
C LEU A 70 6.42 -14.60 -11.33
N HIS A 71 5.10 -14.35 -11.36
CA HIS A 71 4.39 -14.07 -12.62
C HIS A 71 4.88 -12.83 -13.37
N ASP A 72 5.24 -11.78 -12.64
CA ASP A 72 5.75 -10.52 -13.19
C ASP A 72 7.26 -10.37 -12.99
N ALA A 73 8.01 -11.46 -12.81
CA ALA A 73 9.48 -11.41 -12.69
C ALA A 73 10.16 -10.74 -13.90
N GLY A 74 9.58 -10.91 -15.10
CA GLY A 74 10.02 -10.22 -16.31
C GLY A 74 9.83 -8.71 -16.27
N ARG A 75 8.98 -8.20 -15.36
CA ARG A 75 8.85 -6.78 -15.03
C ARG A 75 9.58 -6.39 -13.76
N LEU A 76 9.95 -7.26 -12.84
CA LEU A 76 10.54 -6.82 -11.57
C LEU A 76 12.08 -6.83 -11.59
N ARG A 77 12.68 -7.67 -12.42
CA ARG A 77 14.14 -7.85 -12.47
C ARG A 77 14.84 -6.65 -13.15
N PRO A 78 16.13 -6.37 -12.83
CA PRO A 78 16.87 -5.21 -13.35
C PRO A 78 16.93 -5.07 -14.87
N ASN A 79 16.83 -6.17 -15.62
CA ASN A 79 16.81 -6.20 -17.10
C ASN A 79 15.40 -6.50 -17.66
N GLY A 80 14.37 -6.33 -16.86
CA GLY A 80 13.00 -6.66 -17.21
C GLY A 80 12.41 -5.71 -18.26
N SER A 81 11.67 -6.27 -19.22
CA SER A 81 10.97 -5.52 -20.27
C SER A 81 9.50 -5.34 -19.90
N LEU A 82 8.87 -4.23 -20.31
CA LEU A 82 7.40 -4.08 -20.25
C LEU A 82 6.74 -4.83 -21.41
N VAL A 83 7.40 -4.84 -22.57
CA VAL A 83 6.96 -5.50 -23.79
C VAL A 83 7.42 -6.96 -23.74
N HIS A 84 6.50 -7.92 -23.86
CA HIS A 84 6.78 -9.36 -23.70
C HIS A 84 7.35 -9.75 -22.32
N HIS A 85 6.87 -9.10 -21.24
CA HIS A 85 7.30 -9.40 -19.86
C HIS A 85 6.94 -10.83 -19.43
N ALA A 86 5.84 -11.38 -19.94
CA ALA A 86 5.43 -12.75 -19.64
C ALA A 86 6.43 -13.76 -20.24
N GLU A 87 6.82 -13.58 -21.50
CA GLU A 87 7.75 -14.46 -22.18
C GLU A 87 9.18 -14.34 -21.63
N THR A 88 9.67 -13.11 -21.45
CA THR A 88 11.01 -12.84 -20.90
C THR A 88 11.11 -13.24 -19.42
N GLY A 89 10.03 -13.03 -18.66
CA GLY A 89 9.87 -13.51 -17.29
C GLY A 89 9.94 -15.03 -17.23
N ALA A 90 9.21 -15.74 -18.09
CA ALA A 90 9.21 -17.20 -18.12
C ALA A 90 10.60 -17.80 -18.40
N VAL A 91 11.41 -17.17 -19.26
CA VAL A 91 12.81 -17.58 -19.50
C VAL A 91 13.65 -17.41 -18.24
N SER A 92 13.54 -16.25 -17.58
CA SER A 92 14.29 -15.94 -16.35
C SER A 92 13.91 -16.88 -15.21
N VAL A 93 12.61 -17.13 -15.05
CA VAL A 93 12.06 -18.07 -14.05
C VAL A 93 12.53 -19.49 -14.34
N ALA A 94 12.51 -19.93 -15.60
CA ALA A 94 12.98 -21.27 -15.97
C ALA A 94 14.46 -21.47 -15.62
N ALA A 95 15.31 -20.48 -15.91
CA ALA A 95 16.74 -20.52 -15.57
C ALA A 95 16.94 -20.59 -14.04
N PHE A 96 16.30 -19.68 -13.29
CA PHE A 96 16.38 -19.63 -11.84
C PHE A 96 15.97 -20.95 -11.16
N LEU A 97 14.83 -21.51 -11.56
CA LEU A 97 14.33 -22.77 -10.99
C LEU A 97 15.25 -23.96 -11.32
N ASN A 98 15.87 -23.97 -12.51
CA ASN A 98 16.80 -25.02 -12.93
C ASN A 98 18.14 -24.95 -12.19
N GLU A 99 18.73 -23.75 -12.10
CA GLU A 99 20.02 -23.51 -11.44
C GLU A 99 19.97 -23.91 -9.97
N ASN A 100 18.85 -23.60 -9.31
CA ASN A 100 18.68 -23.83 -7.87
C ASN A 100 17.96 -25.15 -7.53
N LYS A 101 17.58 -25.95 -8.55
CA LYS A 101 16.89 -27.25 -8.40
C LYS A 101 15.69 -27.19 -7.45
N LEU A 102 14.91 -26.12 -7.55
CA LEU A 102 13.89 -25.77 -6.55
C LEU A 102 12.59 -26.58 -6.65
N LEU A 103 12.31 -27.18 -7.82
CA LEU A 103 11.06 -27.90 -8.08
C LEU A 103 11.30 -29.15 -8.95
N PRO A 104 10.46 -30.20 -8.79
CA PRO A 104 10.35 -31.30 -9.74
C PRO A 104 10.04 -30.82 -11.16
N LYS A 105 10.44 -31.58 -12.18
CA LYS A 105 10.33 -31.19 -13.60
C LYS A 105 8.88 -30.93 -14.04
N GLU A 106 7.94 -31.67 -13.48
CA GLU A 106 6.51 -31.57 -13.78
C GLU A 106 5.96 -30.22 -13.27
N LEU A 107 6.34 -29.82 -12.06
CA LEU A 107 5.95 -28.54 -11.46
C LEU A 107 6.69 -27.36 -12.11
N HIS A 108 7.96 -27.54 -12.47
CA HIS A 108 8.74 -26.56 -13.24
C HIS A 108 8.02 -26.16 -14.53
N SER A 109 7.55 -27.14 -15.29
CA SER A 109 6.82 -26.91 -16.54
C SER A 109 5.52 -26.14 -16.31
N CYS A 110 4.79 -26.44 -15.23
CA CYS A 110 3.56 -25.74 -14.86
C CYS A 110 3.82 -24.27 -14.50
N VAL A 111 4.84 -24.00 -13.68
CA VAL A 111 5.21 -22.63 -13.27
C VAL A 111 5.61 -21.80 -14.49
N VAL A 112 6.52 -22.32 -15.32
CA VAL A 112 7.00 -21.63 -16.52
C VAL A 112 5.86 -21.38 -17.52
N SER A 113 4.93 -22.34 -17.67
CA SER A 113 3.74 -22.16 -18.51
C SER A 113 2.86 -21.03 -18.00
N ALA A 114 2.51 -21.04 -16.72
CA ALA A 114 1.64 -20.03 -16.13
C ALA A 114 2.26 -18.63 -16.28
N VAL A 115 3.54 -18.46 -15.96
CA VAL A 115 4.27 -17.19 -16.14
C VAL A 115 4.28 -16.78 -17.61
N ARG A 116 4.52 -17.69 -18.56
CA ARG A 116 4.57 -17.37 -19.99
C ARG A 116 3.23 -16.90 -20.53
N HIS A 117 2.14 -17.55 -20.12
CA HIS A 117 0.83 -17.34 -20.72
C HIS A 117 -0.06 -16.38 -19.95
N HIS A 118 0.36 -15.86 -18.79
CA HIS A 118 -0.51 -15.02 -17.97
C HIS A 118 -1.02 -13.81 -18.75
N SER A 119 -0.19 -13.14 -19.55
CA SER A 119 -0.65 -12.00 -20.38
C SER A 119 -1.71 -12.38 -21.44
N SER A 120 -1.84 -13.66 -21.80
CA SER A 120 -2.81 -14.17 -22.78
C SER A 120 -4.19 -14.45 -22.18
N LYS A 121 -4.84 -13.40 -21.63
CA LYS A 121 -6.13 -13.51 -20.90
C LYS A 121 -7.32 -14.00 -21.73
N GLY A 122 -7.24 -13.94 -23.06
CA GLY A 122 -8.29 -14.41 -23.98
C GLY A 122 -8.13 -15.84 -24.50
N LYS A 123 -7.11 -16.57 -24.06
CA LYS A 123 -6.82 -17.95 -24.51
C LYS A 123 -6.75 -18.88 -23.32
N ASP A 124 -7.37 -20.05 -23.42
CA ASP A 124 -7.34 -21.06 -22.39
C ASP A 124 -6.05 -21.88 -22.46
N HIS A 125 -5.45 -22.16 -21.30
CA HIS A 125 -4.21 -22.91 -21.13
C HIS A 125 -4.34 -23.90 -19.95
N GLY A 126 -3.22 -24.26 -19.32
CA GLY A 126 -3.19 -25.16 -18.17
C GLY A 126 -3.92 -24.61 -16.94
N PRO A 127 -4.23 -25.47 -15.95
CA PRO A 127 -5.07 -25.09 -14.82
C PRO A 127 -4.42 -24.01 -13.93
N TYR A 128 -3.10 -24.03 -13.76
CA TYR A 128 -2.38 -22.96 -13.06
C TYR A 128 -2.31 -21.66 -13.88
N ASP A 129 -2.19 -21.76 -15.20
CA ASP A 129 -2.25 -20.60 -16.11
C ASP A 129 -3.59 -19.89 -15.95
N GLU A 130 -4.70 -20.66 -15.94
CA GLU A 130 -6.04 -20.10 -15.75
C GLU A 130 -6.25 -19.53 -14.36
N LEU A 131 -5.73 -20.18 -13.32
CA LEU A 131 -5.75 -19.65 -11.96
C LEU A 131 -4.99 -18.32 -11.86
N LEU A 132 -3.79 -18.24 -12.42
CA LEU A 132 -2.98 -17.02 -12.40
C LEU A 132 -3.66 -15.89 -13.18
N LYS A 133 -4.20 -16.17 -14.37
CA LYS A 133 -4.94 -15.16 -15.16
C LYS A 133 -6.14 -14.64 -14.40
N ASP A 134 -6.87 -15.52 -13.73
CA ASP A 134 -8.05 -15.16 -12.94
C ASP A 134 -7.66 -14.33 -11.72
N ALA A 135 -6.62 -14.72 -10.98
CA ALA A 135 -6.12 -14.00 -9.81
C ALA A 135 -5.53 -12.62 -10.18
N ASP A 136 -4.76 -12.54 -11.26
CA ASP A 136 -4.19 -11.28 -11.77
C ASP A 136 -5.29 -10.31 -12.23
N VAL A 137 -6.23 -10.77 -13.08
CA VAL A 137 -7.38 -9.96 -13.48
C VAL A 137 -8.22 -9.56 -12.27
N PHE A 138 -8.40 -10.47 -11.31
CA PHE A 138 -9.19 -10.18 -10.13
C PHE A 138 -8.51 -9.11 -9.26
N HIS A 139 -7.20 -9.15 -9.06
CA HIS A 139 -6.50 -8.10 -8.35
C HIS A 139 -6.65 -6.74 -9.07
N ARG A 140 -6.46 -6.69 -10.39
CA ARG A 140 -6.72 -5.50 -11.20
C ARG A 140 -8.19 -5.04 -11.11
N PHE A 141 -9.12 -5.98 -10.97
CA PHE A 141 -10.53 -5.71 -10.67
C PHE A 141 -10.76 -5.08 -9.29
N LEU A 142 -10.01 -5.50 -8.27
CA LEU A 142 -10.05 -4.88 -6.94
C LEU A 142 -9.54 -3.45 -6.97
N GLU A 143 -8.52 -3.17 -7.79
CA GLU A 143 -7.93 -1.84 -7.98
C GLU A 143 -8.77 -0.92 -8.85
N GLY A 144 -9.78 -1.44 -9.55
CA GLY A 144 -10.61 -0.65 -10.46
C GLY A 144 -9.88 -0.27 -11.74
N ASP A 145 -9.08 -1.17 -12.31
CA ASP A 145 -8.33 -0.95 -13.55
C ASP A 145 -9.28 -0.84 -14.78
N PRO A 146 -9.20 0.23 -15.60
CA PRO A 146 -10.04 0.39 -16.80
C PRO A 146 -9.85 -0.70 -17.88
N VAL A 147 -8.77 -1.50 -17.83
CA VAL A 147 -8.57 -2.65 -18.74
C VAL A 147 -9.67 -3.72 -18.61
N LEU A 148 -10.46 -3.68 -17.52
CA LEU A 148 -11.62 -4.55 -17.28
C LEU A 148 -12.81 -4.33 -18.23
N LEU A 149 -12.78 -3.27 -19.04
CA LEU A 149 -13.75 -3.08 -20.14
C LEU A 149 -13.63 -4.18 -21.22
N LYS A 150 -12.52 -4.93 -21.22
CA LYS A 150 -12.35 -6.10 -22.09
C LYS A 150 -13.27 -7.24 -21.62
N PRO A 151 -14.15 -7.78 -22.50
CA PRO A 151 -15.10 -8.83 -22.12
C PRO A 151 -14.47 -10.06 -21.44
N SER A 152 -13.29 -10.48 -21.92
CA SER A 152 -12.56 -11.63 -21.34
C SER A 152 -12.06 -11.38 -19.92
N TRP A 153 -11.78 -10.14 -19.55
CA TRP A 153 -11.33 -9.80 -18.20
C TRP A 153 -12.51 -9.73 -17.23
N GLY A 154 -13.62 -9.11 -17.64
CA GLY A 154 -14.86 -9.07 -16.84
C GLY A 154 -15.42 -10.46 -16.50
N LEU A 155 -15.32 -11.42 -17.43
CA LEU A 155 -15.71 -12.82 -17.21
C LEU A 155 -14.84 -13.51 -16.16
N ARG A 156 -13.51 -13.34 -16.23
CA ARG A 156 -12.57 -13.91 -15.25
C ARG A 156 -12.77 -13.35 -13.85
N ALA A 157 -12.93 -12.03 -13.73
CA ALA A 157 -13.24 -11.41 -12.44
C ALA A 157 -14.57 -11.93 -11.86
N SER A 158 -15.60 -12.07 -12.69
CA SER A 158 -16.90 -12.63 -12.26
C SER A 158 -16.78 -14.07 -11.77
N LYS A 159 -15.98 -14.90 -12.46
CA LYS A 159 -15.70 -16.29 -12.07
C LYS A 159 -15.04 -16.36 -10.68
N VAL A 160 -14.02 -15.55 -10.43
CA VAL A 160 -13.36 -15.49 -9.10
C VAL A 160 -14.34 -15.03 -8.01
N ILE A 161 -15.21 -14.06 -8.30
CA ILE A 161 -16.25 -13.64 -7.36
C ILE A 161 -17.17 -14.81 -6.99
N ASP A 162 -17.59 -15.62 -7.97
CA ASP A 162 -18.47 -16.75 -7.73
C ASP A 162 -17.76 -17.89 -6.96
N GLU A 163 -16.48 -18.13 -7.23
CA GLU A 163 -15.65 -19.05 -6.45
C GLU A 163 -15.50 -18.58 -4.99
N LEU A 164 -15.20 -17.30 -4.76
CA LEU A 164 -15.09 -16.74 -3.41
C LEU A 164 -16.42 -16.81 -2.64
N LYS A 165 -17.57 -16.63 -3.31
CA LYS A 165 -18.89 -16.87 -2.71
C LYS A 165 -19.05 -18.32 -2.27
N SER A 166 -18.61 -19.27 -3.10
CA SER A 166 -18.69 -20.70 -2.77
C SER A 166 -17.80 -21.07 -1.57
N LEU A 167 -16.64 -20.43 -1.43
CA LEU A 167 -15.72 -20.63 -0.31
C LEU A 167 -16.26 -20.02 0.99
N THR A 168 -16.88 -18.84 0.93
CA THR A 168 -17.51 -18.22 2.11
C THR A 168 -18.73 -19.00 2.60
N LEU A 169 -19.49 -19.62 1.70
CA LEU A 169 -20.61 -20.51 2.06
C LEU A 169 -20.19 -21.76 2.83
N LYS A 170 -18.92 -22.21 2.71
CA LYS A 170 -18.41 -23.39 3.40
C LYS A 170 -17.86 -23.10 4.81
N ASN A 171 -17.45 -21.87 5.13
CA ASN A 171 -16.75 -21.55 6.39
C ASN A 171 -17.32 -20.39 7.23
N ALA A 172 -18.38 -19.70 6.83
CA ALA A 172 -19.11 -18.81 7.75
C ALA A 172 -20.54 -18.55 7.23
N GLY A 173 -21.53 -18.69 8.11
CA GLY A 173 -22.96 -18.64 7.78
C GLY A 173 -23.54 -17.29 7.33
N HIS A 174 -22.94 -16.59 6.36
CA HIS A 174 -23.52 -15.38 5.76
C HIS A 174 -23.13 -15.20 4.27
N PRO A 175 -24.10 -15.12 3.33
CA PRO A 175 -23.79 -14.99 1.90
C PRO A 175 -23.28 -13.59 1.53
N LEU A 176 -22.19 -13.54 0.74
CA LEU A 176 -21.74 -12.34 0.02
C LEU A 176 -22.78 -11.93 -1.03
N MET A 177 -23.34 -10.72 -0.89
CA MET A 177 -24.25 -10.14 -1.88
C MET A 177 -23.46 -9.36 -2.93
N LEU A 178 -23.07 -10.01 -4.02
CA LEU A 178 -22.44 -9.37 -5.19
C LEU A 178 -23.11 -9.85 -6.47
N SER A 179 -23.87 -8.97 -7.12
CA SER A 179 -24.34 -9.15 -8.51
C SER A 179 -23.34 -8.49 -9.46
N SER A 180 -22.91 -9.21 -10.50
CA SER A 180 -22.03 -8.72 -11.57
C SER A 180 -22.68 -7.67 -12.48
N LYS A 181 -24.01 -7.52 -12.44
CA LYS A 181 -24.78 -6.63 -13.33
C LYS A 181 -25.27 -5.34 -12.68
N ASP A 182 -25.20 -5.23 -11.36
CA ASP A 182 -25.84 -4.14 -10.62
C ASP A 182 -24.79 -3.07 -10.29
N GLY A 183 -24.60 -2.12 -11.22
CA GLY A 183 -23.70 -0.97 -11.12
C GLY A 183 -24.19 0.11 -10.16
N THR A 184 -24.99 -0.24 -9.16
CA THR A 184 -25.57 0.71 -8.21
C THR A 184 -24.65 1.00 -7.04
N ILE A 185 -24.85 2.16 -6.42
CA ILE A 185 -24.13 2.57 -5.21
C ILE A 185 -24.13 1.48 -4.14
N ARG A 186 -25.27 0.81 -3.89
CA ARG A 186 -25.36 -0.21 -2.85
C ARG A 186 -24.39 -1.37 -3.09
N GLN A 187 -24.30 -1.85 -4.31
CA GLN A 187 -23.38 -2.93 -4.67
C GLN A 187 -21.93 -2.46 -4.61
N GLY A 188 -21.64 -1.25 -5.10
CA GLY A 188 -20.30 -0.66 -4.98
C GLY A 188 -19.83 -0.57 -3.53
N TYR A 189 -20.71 -0.15 -2.63
CA TYR A 189 -20.40 -0.13 -1.19
C TYR A 189 -20.15 -1.54 -0.64
N LEU A 190 -21.04 -2.49 -0.91
CA LEU A 190 -20.88 -3.88 -0.41
C LEU A 190 -19.62 -4.55 -0.98
N ARG A 191 -19.25 -4.28 -2.24
CA ARG A 191 -17.97 -4.72 -2.83
C ARG A 191 -16.80 -4.25 -1.98
N ALA A 192 -16.70 -2.95 -1.72
CA ALA A 192 -15.59 -2.41 -0.93
C ALA A 192 -15.52 -3.00 0.49
N VAL A 193 -16.68 -3.28 1.12
CA VAL A 193 -16.72 -3.91 2.45
C VAL A 193 -16.21 -5.37 2.40
N SER A 194 -16.61 -6.11 1.37
CA SER A 194 -16.16 -7.49 1.18
C SER A 194 -14.67 -7.57 0.88
N GLN A 195 -14.15 -6.66 0.05
CA GLN A 195 -12.71 -6.55 -0.23
C GLN A 195 -11.93 -6.28 1.05
N ALA A 196 -12.39 -5.32 1.86
CA ALA A 196 -11.82 -5.00 3.17
C ALA A 196 -11.77 -6.21 4.11
N SER A 197 -12.87 -6.99 4.15
CA SER A 197 -12.92 -8.19 4.98
C SER A 197 -11.95 -9.27 4.50
N ALA A 198 -11.86 -9.50 3.19
CA ALA A 198 -10.98 -10.52 2.62
C ALA A 198 -9.51 -10.17 2.83
N TRP A 199 -9.14 -8.90 2.66
CA TRP A 199 -7.78 -8.45 2.87
C TRP A 199 -7.32 -8.69 4.32
N VAL A 200 -8.15 -8.38 5.31
CA VAL A 200 -7.81 -8.64 6.72
C VAL A 200 -7.65 -10.13 6.99
N ALA A 201 -8.55 -10.97 6.46
CA ALA A 201 -8.44 -12.43 6.62
C ALA A 201 -7.15 -13.01 6.01
N LEU A 202 -6.63 -12.41 4.93
CA LEU A 202 -5.35 -12.83 4.32
C LEU A 202 -4.12 -12.43 5.13
N HIS A 203 -4.22 -11.39 5.95
CA HIS A 203 -3.07 -10.80 6.66
C HIS A 203 -3.09 -11.04 8.17
N GLN A 204 -4.18 -11.59 8.71
CA GLN A 204 -4.35 -11.79 10.16
C GLN A 204 -3.34 -12.77 10.77
N ASP A 205 -2.88 -13.77 10.01
CA ASP A 205 -1.97 -14.81 10.50
C ASP A 205 -0.50 -14.54 10.11
N ARG A 206 -0.23 -13.41 9.44
CA ARG A 206 1.12 -13.04 9.02
C ARG A 206 1.89 -12.42 10.18
N MET A 207 3.18 -12.73 10.28
CA MET A 207 4.05 -12.07 11.25
C MET A 207 4.16 -10.58 10.91
N LEU A 208 3.90 -9.73 11.91
CA LEU A 208 3.99 -8.28 11.74
C LEU A 208 5.45 -7.84 11.64
N ASP A 209 5.81 -7.29 10.49
CA ASP A 209 7.06 -6.56 10.27
C ASP A 209 6.77 -5.10 9.88
N GLN A 210 7.81 -4.29 9.70
CA GLN A 210 7.64 -2.87 9.33
C GLN A 210 6.93 -2.67 7.98
N VAL A 211 7.07 -3.61 7.04
CA VAL A 211 6.46 -3.56 5.71
C VAL A 211 4.97 -3.84 5.83
N LEU A 212 4.59 -4.90 6.52
CA LEU A 212 3.20 -5.25 6.75
C LEU A 212 2.47 -4.21 7.59
N VAL A 213 3.12 -3.63 8.62
CA VAL A 213 2.57 -2.49 9.38
C VAL A 213 2.30 -1.30 8.46
N HIS A 214 3.21 -1.00 7.54
CA HIS A 214 2.98 0.05 6.54
C HIS A 214 1.77 -0.27 5.66
N ASP A 215 1.70 -1.49 5.12
CA ASP A 215 0.64 -1.95 4.23
C ASP A 215 -0.74 -1.92 4.92
N ILE A 216 -0.85 -2.43 6.15
CA ILE A 216 -2.08 -2.37 6.96
C ILE A 216 -2.55 -0.92 7.12
N ARG A 217 -1.63 0.00 7.46
CA ARG A 217 -2.00 1.41 7.65
C ARG A 217 -2.40 2.08 6.35
N VAL A 218 -1.76 1.78 5.22
CA VAL A 218 -2.16 2.27 3.90
C VAL A 218 -3.56 1.76 3.57
N TYR A 219 -3.81 0.47 3.79
CA TYR A 219 -5.09 -0.17 3.53
C TYR A 219 -6.24 0.44 4.36
N ILE A 220 -6.03 0.63 5.66
CA ILE A 220 -7.02 1.27 6.53
C ILE A 220 -7.33 2.70 6.08
N ARG A 221 -6.33 3.46 5.62
CA ARG A 221 -6.54 4.81 5.07
C ARG A 221 -7.37 4.77 3.77
N GLN A 222 -7.15 3.79 2.91
CA GLN A 222 -7.99 3.56 1.72
C GLN A 222 -9.44 3.27 2.13
N ILE A 223 -9.67 2.39 3.12
CA ILE A 223 -11.01 2.13 3.66
C ILE A 223 -11.64 3.42 4.19
N LYS A 224 -10.91 4.24 4.97
CA LYS A 224 -11.44 5.53 5.47
C LYS A 224 -11.86 6.46 4.33
N ALA A 225 -11.10 6.51 3.24
CA ALA A 225 -11.44 7.33 2.07
C ALA A 225 -12.69 6.82 1.35
N ILE A 226 -12.82 5.50 1.18
CA ILE A 226 -14.03 4.87 0.65
C ILE A 226 -15.24 5.19 1.55
N GLN A 227 -15.11 5.07 2.87
CA GLN A 227 -16.21 5.42 3.78
C GLN A 227 -16.58 6.91 3.66
N TYR A 228 -15.60 7.79 3.47
CA TYR A 228 -15.84 9.21 3.23
C TYR A 228 -16.56 9.50 1.90
N LEU A 229 -16.25 8.74 0.84
CA LEU A 229 -16.94 8.79 -0.44
C LEU A 229 -18.44 8.52 -0.24
N PHE A 230 -18.78 7.43 0.45
CA PHE A 230 -20.16 7.00 0.73
C PHE A 230 -20.83 7.73 1.91
N LYS A 231 -20.10 8.59 2.65
CA LYS A 231 -20.60 9.33 3.82
C LYS A 231 -22.00 9.94 3.66
N PRO A 232 -22.37 10.59 2.54
CA PRO A 232 -23.71 11.19 2.40
C PRO A 232 -24.87 10.17 2.48
N LEU A 233 -24.57 8.90 2.25
CA LEU A 233 -25.53 7.80 2.16
C LEU A 233 -25.60 6.96 3.43
N ILE A 234 -24.54 7.00 4.25
CA ILE A 234 -24.45 6.29 5.52
C ILE A 234 -25.10 7.15 6.61
N LYS A 235 -25.82 6.52 7.54
CA LYS A 235 -26.35 7.23 8.71
C LYS A 235 -25.19 7.77 9.56
N ALA A 236 -25.33 8.99 10.09
CA ALA A 236 -24.26 9.63 10.85
C ALA A 236 -23.76 8.78 12.04
N LYS A 237 -24.64 8.05 12.72
CA LYS A 237 -24.29 7.11 13.79
C LYS A 237 -23.36 5.99 13.29
N ASP A 238 -23.74 5.33 12.21
CA ASP A 238 -22.96 4.21 11.65
C ASP A 238 -21.61 4.72 11.11
N TYR A 239 -21.62 5.85 10.40
CA TYR A 239 -20.39 6.49 9.90
C TYR A 239 -19.41 6.82 11.04
N ARG A 240 -19.89 7.39 12.15
CA ARG A 240 -19.03 7.67 13.32
C ARG A 240 -18.44 6.39 13.91
N ARG A 241 -19.25 5.34 14.10
CA ARG A 241 -18.75 4.05 14.62
C ARG A 241 -17.65 3.47 13.73
N ILE A 242 -17.87 3.48 12.42
CA ILE A 242 -16.89 3.03 11.42
C ILE A 242 -15.59 3.84 11.54
N GLN A 243 -15.68 5.18 11.61
CA GLN A 243 -14.50 6.03 11.75
C GLN A 243 -13.76 5.80 13.08
N ASN A 244 -14.48 5.52 14.17
CA ASN A 244 -13.86 5.26 15.47
C ASN A 244 -13.01 3.99 15.41
N HIS A 245 -13.56 2.86 14.94
CA HIS A 245 -12.79 1.62 14.80
C HIS A 245 -11.58 1.79 13.87
N LEU A 246 -11.75 2.44 12.71
CA LEU A 246 -10.62 2.67 11.80
C LEU A 246 -9.56 3.62 12.39
N THR A 247 -9.93 4.47 13.35
CA THR A 247 -8.99 5.37 14.03
C THR A 247 -8.27 4.65 15.17
N GLU A 248 -8.99 3.85 15.94
CA GLU A 248 -8.45 2.95 16.95
C GLU A 248 -7.35 2.07 16.36
N VAL A 249 -7.62 1.43 15.22
CA VAL A 249 -6.63 0.57 14.57
C VAL A 249 -5.42 1.35 14.06
N LEU A 250 -5.62 2.56 13.50
CA LEU A 250 -4.49 3.39 13.07
C LEU A 250 -3.61 3.83 14.24
N HIS A 251 -4.22 4.07 15.41
CA HIS A 251 -3.54 4.47 16.63
C HIS A 251 -2.65 3.34 17.18
N ILE A 252 -3.11 2.08 17.10
CA ILE A 252 -2.29 0.89 17.42
C ILE A 252 -0.95 0.94 16.68
N PHE A 253 -0.95 1.34 15.40
CA PHE A 253 0.26 1.40 14.57
C PHE A 253 0.92 2.79 14.50
N GLU A 254 0.54 3.75 15.35
CA GLU A 254 1.03 5.13 15.28
C GLU A 254 2.50 5.20 15.73
N THR A 255 2.78 4.78 16.96
CA THR A 255 4.14 4.77 17.53
C THR A 255 5.13 3.98 16.67
N ALA A 256 4.70 2.82 16.15
CA ALA A 256 5.53 1.99 15.29
C ALA A 256 5.95 2.69 13.99
N ARG A 257 5.05 3.50 13.42
CA ARG A 257 5.40 4.33 12.26
C ARG A 257 6.36 5.43 12.63
N GLU A 258 6.07 6.15 13.71
CA GLU A 258 6.86 7.31 14.12
C GLU A 258 8.32 6.91 14.33
N HIS A 259 8.57 5.78 15.00
CA HIS A 259 9.91 5.24 15.17
C HIS A 259 10.54 4.74 13.86
N ALA A 260 9.77 4.13 12.95
CA ALA A 260 10.28 3.71 11.65
C ALA A 260 10.67 4.92 10.75
N VAL A 261 9.91 6.02 10.80
CA VAL A 261 10.26 7.29 10.13
C VAL A 261 11.58 7.81 10.67
N GLU A 262 11.68 7.87 11.99
CA GLU A 262 12.84 8.44 12.68
C GLU A 262 14.10 7.64 12.42
N LEU A 263 13.99 6.31 12.43
CA LEU A 263 15.08 5.40 12.11
C LEU A 263 15.61 5.66 10.69
N GLU A 264 14.74 5.90 9.72
CA GLU A 264 15.15 6.21 8.34
C GLU A 264 15.81 7.58 8.23
N ALA A 265 15.29 8.59 8.93
CA ALA A 265 15.90 9.92 8.98
C ALA A 265 17.32 9.89 9.58
N LEU A 266 17.54 9.10 10.63
CA LEU A 266 18.85 8.91 11.25
C LEU A 266 19.86 8.22 10.32
N LYS A 267 19.42 7.30 9.46
CA LYS A 267 20.30 6.69 8.44
C LYS A 267 20.78 7.73 7.43
N VAL A 268 19.89 8.63 7.01
CA VAL A 268 20.26 9.72 6.09
C VAL A 268 21.25 10.65 6.78
N TYR A 269 20.95 11.07 8.02
CA TYR A 269 21.83 11.96 8.79
C TYR A 269 23.24 11.37 8.99
N THR A 270 23.32 10.12 9.45
CA THR A 270 24.61 9.44 9.66
C THR A 270 25.43 9.31 8.39
N SER A 271 24.79 9.04 7.24
CA SER A 271 25.51 8.95 5.97
C SER A 271 26.12 10.28 5.50
N GLN A 272 25.58 11.42 5.94
CA GLN A 272 26.14 12.75 5.65
C GLN A 272 27.32 13.14 6.57
N LEU A 273 27.38 12.57 7.78
CA LEU A 273 28.44 12.85 8.77
C LEU A 273 29.73 12.02 8.52
N ILE A 274 29.61 10.77 8.06
CA ILE A 274 30.76 9.86 7.84
C ILE A 274 31.86 10.45 6.92
N PRO A 275 31.55 11.17 5.83
CA PRO A 275 32.58 11.81 5.00
C PRO A 275 33.31 12.98 5.67
N GLN A 276 32.75 13.54 6.75
CA GLN A 276 33.27 14.73 7.43
C GLN A 276 34.17 14.34 8.62
N SER A 277 33.85 13.27 9.35
CA SER A 277 34.66 12.79 10.48
C SER A 277 36.08 12.36 10.08
N ASN A 278 36.25 11.85 8.85
CA ASN A 278 37.55 11.45 8.31
C ASN A 278 38.52 12.62 8.01
N LYS A 279 38.11 13.88 8.18
CA LYS A 279 38.93 15.05 7.80
C LYS A 279 39.92 15.54 8.87
N GLY A 280 39.88 14.98 10.08
CA GLY A 280 40.77 15.36 11.19
C GLY A 280 40.54 16.79 11.72
N GLY A 281 40.97 17.05 12.96
CA GLY A 281 40.82 18.35 13.63
C GLY A 281 39.52 18.51 14.42
N SER A 282 39.27 19.70 14.95
CA SER A 282 38.16 20.01 15.87
C SER A 282 36.75 19.75 15.31
N GLN A 283 36.58 19.83 13.99
CA GLN A 283 35.33 19.48 13.33
C GLN A 283 35.10 17.95 13.33
N GLY A 284 36.16 17.15 13.13
CA GLY A 284 36.06 15.69 13.16
C GLY A 284 35.67 15.15 14.54
N GLU A 285 36.21 15.74 15.62
CA GLU A 285 35.81 15.39 16.98
C GLU A 285 34.33 15.69 17.28
N LYS A 286 33.77 16.77 16.74
CA LYS A 286 32.33 17.08 16.84
C LYS A 286 31.48 16.11 16.04
N ASP A 287 31.89 15.80 14.81
CA ASP A 287 31.18 14.85 13.95
C ASP A 287 31.16 13.44 14.56
N ASP A 288 32.24 13.01 15.22
CA ASP A 288 32.30 11.74 15.96
C ASP A 288 31.31 11.70 17.13
N LYS A 289 31.14 12.81 17.86
CA LYS A 289 30.11 12.93 18.91
C LYS A 289 28.70 12.80 18.33
N HIS A 290 28.42 13.46 17.20
CA HIS A 290 27.12 13.38 16.52
C HIS A 290 26.85 11.96 16.00
N LEU A 291 27.86 11.28 15.47
CA LEU A 291 27.75 9.88 15.02
C LEU A 291 27.45 8.94 16.17
N ASN A 292 28.12 9.09 17.32
CA ASN A 292 27.87 8.29 18.51
C ASN A 292 26.46 8.49 19.06
N TRP A 293 25.98 9.73 19.10
CA TRP A 293 24.60 10.05 19.47
C TRP A 293 23.59 9.37 18.53
N ALA A 294 23.78 9.51 17.22
CA ALA A 294 22.87 8.94 16.23
C ALA A 294 22.87 7.40 16.28
N ALA A 295 24.03 6.77 16.53
CA ALA A 295 24.15 5.33 16.70
C ALA A 295 23.40 4.85 17.97
N ALA A 296 23.55 5.55 19.10
CA ALA A 296 22.82 5.23 20.33
C ALA A 296 21.30 5.35 20.13
N ARG A 297 20.85 6.42 19.47
CA ARG A 297 19.42 6.63 19.16
C ARG A 297 18.88 5.55 18.22
N LYS A 298 19.68 5.16 17.21
CA LYS A 298 19.35 4.06 16.29
C LYS A 298 19.14 2.74 17.04
N VAL A 299 20.07 2.36 17.91
CA VAL A 299 19.98 1.14 18.73
C VAL A 299 18.70 1.15 19.58
N TYR A 300 18.39 2.28 20.22
CA TYR A 300 17.15 2.44 20.99
C TYR A 300 15.89 2.19 20.14
N LEU A 301 15.83 2.78 18.94
CA LEU A 301 14.67 2.62 18.04
C LEU A 301 14.56 1.19 17.50
N GLU A 302 15.69 0.55 17.19
CA GLU A 302 15.74 -0.85 16.73
C GLU A 302 15.30 -1.83 17.84
N GLN A 303 15.77 -1.61 19.08
CA GLN A 303 15.33 -2.36 20.26
C GLN A 303 13.83 -2.17 20.52
N TRP A 304 13.35 -0.92 20.48
CA TRP A 304 11.92 -0.64 20.61
C TRP A 304 11.11 -1.36 19.51
N ALA A 305 11.59 -1.33 18.27
CA ALA A 305 10.92 -1.97 17.14
C ALA A 305 10.90 -3.50 17.25
N GLY A 306 11.90 -4.13 17.88
CA GLY A 306 11.90 -5.56 18.16
C GLY A 306 10.94 -5.95 19.30
N ASP A 307 11.10 -5.31 20.46
CA ASP A 307 10.45 -5.74 21.69
C ASP A 307 8.99 -5.29 21.81
N ASN A 308 8.65 -4.07 21.35
CA ASN A 308 7.30 -3.51 21.47
C ASN A 308 6.42 -3.82 20.25
N ALA A 309 6.96 -3.99 19.05
CA ALA A 309 6.14 -4.34 17.89
C ALA A 309 5.47 -5.72 18.06
N LEU A 310 6.15 -6.68 18.69
CA LEU A 310 5.59 -8.01 18.95
C LEU A 310 4.58 -8.03 20.12
N ARG A 311 4.81 -7.21 21.16
CA ARG A 311 3.96 -7.19 22.37
C ARG A 311 2.76 -6.25 22.27
N GLU A 312 2.93 -5.04 21.74
CA GLU A 312 1.86 -4.04 21.66
C GLU A 312 0.97 -4.20 20.42
N LEU A 313 1.52 -4.64 19.28
CA LEU A 313 0.74 -4.70 18.04
C LEU A 313 -0.07 -5.99 17.92
N GLY A 314 0.49 -7.14 18.34
CA GLY A 314 -0.15 -8.46 18.40
C GLY A 314 -1.30 -8.70 17.40
N ASN A 315 -2.39 -9.32 17.86
CA ASN A 315 -3.66 -9.40 17.12
C ASN A 315 -4.63 -8.27 17.50
N GLY A 316 -4.14 -7.22 18.18
CA GLY A 316 -4.97 -6.14 18.73
C GLY A 316 -5.71 -5.31 17.68
N TRP A 317 -5.22 -5.33 16.43
CA TRP A 317 -5.78 -4.61 15.30
C TRP A 317 -6.91 -5.37 14.56
N ILE A 318 -6.98 -6.70 14.70
CA ILE A 318 -7.91 -7.54 13.94
C ILE A 318 -9.34 -7.34 14.41
N LYS A 319 -9.58 -7.52 15.71
CA LYS A 319 -10.94 -7.46 16.29
C LYS A 319 -11.64 -6.12 16.03
N PRO A 320 -11.00 -4.94 16.22
CA PRO A 320 -11.65 -3.67 15.88
C PRO A 320 -11.97 -3.54 14.38
N LEU A 321 -11.16 -4.13 13.48
CA LEU A 321 -11.48 -4.16 12.04
C LEU A 321 -12.65 -5.09 11.72
N GLU A 322 -12.72 -6.27 12.32
CA GLU A 322 -13.86 -7.18 12.15
C GLU A 322 -15.17 -6.52 12.61
N GLU A 323 -15.15 -5.87 13.77
CA GLU A 323 -16.27 -5.10 14.28
C GLU A 323 -16.64 -3.94 13.34
N CYS A 324 -15.64 -3.22 12.82
CA CYS A 324 -15.84 -2.19 11.81
C CYS A 324 -16.57 -2.74 10.58
N PHE A 325 -16.13 -3.88 10.04
CA PHE A 325 -16.74 -4.49 8.87
C PHE A 325 -18.16 -4.99 9.16
N LEU A 326 -18.43 -5.48 10.37
CA LEU A 326 -19.79 -5.82 10.78
C LEU A 326 -20.71 -4.60 10.78
N VAL A 327 -20.24 -3.45 11.27
CA VAL A 327 -20.98 -2.18 11.22
C VAL A 327 -21.19 -1.76 9.77
N MET A 328 -20.16 -1.83 8.92
CA MET A 328 -20.25 -1.49 7.50
C MET A 328 -21.28 -2.38 6.77
N LYS A 329 -21.25 -3.70 6.96
CA LYS A 329 -22.22 -4.65 6.36
C LYS A 329 -23.66 -4.35 6.77
N LYS A 330 -23.87 -3.95 8.04
CA LYS A 330 -25.19 -3.65 8.60
C LYS A 330 -25.67 -2.22 8.33
N ALA A 331 -24.81 -1.34 7.85
CA ALA A 331 -25.12 0.07 7.64
C ALA A 331 -26.27 0.23 6.62
N LYS A 332 -27.36 0.88 7.06
CA LYS A 332 -28.50 1.15 6.17
C LYS A 332 -28.20 2.38 5.31
N LEU A 333 -27.96 2.16 4.01
CA LEU A 333 -27.84 3.25 3.04
C LEU A 333 -29.20 3.92 2.79
N LYS A 334 -29.19 5.24 2.54
CA LYS A 334 -30.41 5.99 2.16
C LYS A 334 -31.04 5.40 0.89
N LYS A 335 -32.27 4.85 1.02
CA LYS A 335 -32.96 4.07 -0.02
C LYS A 335 -33.08 4.78 -1.38
N ALA A 336 -33.37 6.08 -1.39
CA ALA A 336 -33.56 6.84 -2.62
C ALA A 336 -32.30 6.92 -3.50
N SER A 337 -31.11 6.93 -2.90
CA SER A 337 -29.84 7.03 -3.63
C SER A 337 -29.17 5.68 -3.84
N ALA A 338 -29.51 4.66 -3.05
CA ALA A 338 -28.85 3.36 -3.08
C ALA A 338 -28.98 2.62 -4.43
N LYS A 339 -30.00 2.95 -5.24
CA LYS A 339 -30.25 2.40 -6.58
C LYS A 339 -29.71 3.26 -7.73
N ALA A 340 -29.11 4.43 -7.44
CA ALA A 340 -28.57 5.26 -8.51
C ALA A 340 -27.25 4.66 -9.05
N PRO A 341 -26.86 4.99 -10.30
CA PRO A 341 -25.60 4.55 -10.88
C PRO A 341 -24.40 4.98 -10.04
N LEU A 342 -23.48 4.04 -9.79
CA LEU A 342 -22.29 4.24 -8.96
C LEU A 342 -21.32 5.24 -9.58
N ASP A 343 -21.06 5.13 -10.87
CA ASP A 343 -20.23 6.02 -11.68
C ASP A 343 -20.66 7.49 -11.53
N VAL A 344 -21.93 7.79 -11.75
CA VAL A 344 -22.49 9.15 -11.62
C VAL A 344 -22.31 9.69 -10.21
N PHE A 345 -22.54 8.85 -9.20
CA PHE A 345 -22.35 9.22 -7.80
C PHE A 345 -20.89 9.54 -7.49
N VAL A 346 -19.97 8.66 -7.91
CA VAL A 346 -18.54 8.81 -7.65
C VAL A 346 -18.01 10.07 -8.32
N MET A 347 -18.35 10.31 -9.58
CA MET A 347 -17.93 11.51 -10.30
C MET A 347 -18.42 12.80 -9.64
N LYS A 348 -19.69 12.85 -9.25
CA LYS A 348 -20.25 13.99 -8.52
C LYS A 348 -19.55 14.21 -7.16
N ARG A 349 -19.10 13.15 -6.50
CA ARG A 349 -18.36 13.26 -5.23
C ARG A 349 -16.92 13.72 -5.46
N LEU A 350 -16.27 13.22 -6.51
CA LEU A 350 -14.91 13.57 -6.88
C LEU A 350 -14.80 15.04 -7.26
N HIS A 351 -15.70 15.53 -8.13
CA HIS A 351 -15.74 16.95 -8.51
C HIS A 351 -15.86 17.85 -7.27
N ARG A 352 -16.79 17.52 -6.36
CA ARG A 352 -16.96 18.28 -5.11
C ARG A 352 -15.73 18.25 -4.19
N LEU A 353 -14.93 17.18 -4.23
CA LEU A 353 -13.71 17.08 -3.45
C LEU A 353 -12.62 17.98 -4.04
N MET A 354 -12.49 17.95 -5.36
CA MET A 354 -11.56 18.76 -6.15
C MET A 354 -11.90 20.26 -6.06
N ASP A 355 -13.16 20.64 -6.30
CA ASP A 355 -13.64 22.02 -6.15
C ASP A 355 -13.34 22.58 -4.76
N ARG A 356 -13.64 21.77 -3.73
CA ARG A 356 -13.35 22.16 -2.35
C ARG A 356 -11.86 22.30 -2.10
N TRP A 357 -11.04 21.39 -2.62
CA TRP A 357 -9.60 21.48 -2.45
C TRP A 357 -9.04 22.74 -3.12
N LEU A 358 -9.48 23.07 -4.34
CA LEU A 358 -9.10 24.32 -5.01
C LEU A 358 -9.54 25.55 -4.22
N SER A 359 -10.76 25.54 -3.67
CA SER A 359 -11.28 26.65 -2.86
C SER A 359 -10.51 26.83 -1.55
N ASP A 360 -10.25 25.74 -0.83
CA ASP A 360 -9.67 25.79 0.52
C ASP A 360 -8.14 25.89 0.48
N PHE A 361 -7.50 25.32 -0.55
CA PHE A 361 -6.04 25.14 -0.61
C PHE A 361 -5.41 25.57 -1.94
N GLY A 362 -6.16 26.08 -2.92
CA GLY A 362 -5.59 26.54 -4.19
C GLY A 362 -4.47 27.57 -4.02
N ARG A 363 -4.50 28.32 -2.91
CA ARG A 363 -3.44 29.23 -2.45
C ARG A 363 -2.94 28.82 -1.06
N CYS A 364 -2.51 27.57 -0.93
CA CYS A 364 -2.03 27.03 0.35
C CYS A 364 -0.80 27.82 0.82
N ASP A 365 -0.82 28.26 2.08
CA ASP A 365 0.38 28.70 2.79
C ASP A 365 1.17 27.46 3.21
N PHE A 366 2.44 27.39 2.82
CA PHE A 366 3.33 26.26 3.14
C PHE A 366 4.06 26.43 4.47
N GLU A 367 4.01 27.62 5.06
CA GLU A 367 4.51 27.89 6.41
C GLU A 367 3.49 27.45 7.49
N ASP A 368 2.18 27.50 7.18
CA ASP A 368 1.15 26.88 8.03
C ASP A 368 1.15 25.35 7.88
N GLU A 369 1.91 24.67 8.73
CA GLU A 369 1.95 23.21 8.83
C GLU A 369 0.54 22.59 8.95
N GLY A 370 -0.38 23.27 9.64
CA GLY A 370 -1.76 22.86 9.77
C GLY A 370 -2.51 22.90 8.44
N SER A 371 -2.30 23.95 7.64
CA SER A 371 -2.86 24.06 6.27
C SER A 371 -2.32 22.97 5.37
N VAL A 372 -1.00 22.77 5.34
CA VAL A 372 -0.35 21.71 4.54
C VAL A 372 -0.88 20.33 4.94
N HIS A 373 -1.01 20.06 6.23
CA HIS A 373 -1.55 18.80 6.72
C HIS A 373 -3.00 18.56 6.27
N ARG A 374 -3.87 19.58 6.39
CA ARG A 374 -5.27 19.50 5.93
C ARG A 374 -5.36 19.31 4.42
N SER A 375 -4.54 20.03 3.65
CA SER A 375 -4.42 19.87 2.20
C SER A 375 -4.00 18.45 1.83
N ARG A 376 -2.94 17.91 2.47
CA ARG A 376 -2.48 16.52 2.29
C ARG A 376 -3.58 15.50 2.52
N ILE A 377 -4.39 15.68 3.57
CA ILE A 377 -5.53 14.79 3.85
C ILE A 377 -6.56 14.86 2.72
N ALA A 378 -6.86 16.05 2.20
CA ALA A 378 -7.79 16.24 1.10
C ALA A 378 -7.27 15.62 -0.21
N VAL A 379 -5.99 15.82 -0.55
CA VAL A 379 -5.32 15.18 -1.70
C VAL A 379 -5.36 13.65 -1.59
N LYS A 380 -5.04 13.09 -0.41
CA LYS A 380 -5.16 11.64 -0.18
C LYS A 380 -6.57 11.12 -0.48
N LYS A 381 -7.61 11.84 -0.04
CA LYS A 381 -9.00 11.46 -0.32
C LYS A 381 -9.30 11.50 -1.82
N ILE A 382 -8.86 12.55 -2.53
CA ILE A 382 -9.04 12.66 -3.98
C ILE A 382 -8.33 11.48 -4.68
N ARG A 383 -7.05 11.25 -4.38
CA ARG A 383 -6.26 10.16 -4.98
C ARG A 383 -6.89 8.79 -4.75
N TYR A 384 -7.27 8.46 -3.51
CA TYR A 384 -7.86 7.15 -3.21
C TYR A 384 -9.23 6.95 -3.88
N VAL A 385 -10.07 7.99 -3.94
CA VAL A 385 -11.36 7.91 -4.65
C VAL A 385 -11.12 7.76 -6.15
N LEU A 386 -10.22 8.56 -6.72
CA LEU A 386 -9.91 8.56 -8.14
C LEU A 386 -9.32 7.21 -8.59
N ARG A 387 -8.44 6.60 -7.78
CA ARG A 387 -7.94 5.24 -8.00
C ARG A 387 -9.05 4.20 -7.93
N ALA A 388 -9.87 4.24 -6.88
CA ALA A 388 -10.98 3.30 -6.75
C ALA A 388 -12.06 3.46 -7.85
N SER A 389 -11.99 4.56 -8.63
CA SER A 389 -12.92 4.87 -9.69
C SER A 389 -12.32 4.87 -11.09
N SER A 390 -11.03 4.51 -11.27
CA SER A 390 -10.37 4.63 -12.58
C SER A 390 -11.04 3.80 -13.68
N GLY A 391 -11.68 2.69 -13.33
CA GLY A 391 -12.44 1.84 -14.26
C GLY A 391 -13.89 2.28 -14.47
N LEU A 392 -14.31 3.40 -13.87
CA LEU A 392 -15.64 3.98 -14.01
C LEU A 392 -15.62 5.31 -14.80
N VAL A 393 -14.44 5.79 -15.19
CA VAL A 393 -14.25 7.04 -15.95
C VAL A 393 -13.70 6.73 -17.33
N GLU A 394 -14.26 7.37 -18.35
CA GLU A 394 -13.81 7.23 -19.75
C GLU A 394 -12.42 7.85 -19.99
N GLN A 395 -12.09 8.91 -19.22
CA GLN A 395 -10.78 9.55 -19.29
C GLN A 395 -9.84 8.94 -18.27
N GLU A 396 -8.73 8.39 -18.75
CA GLU A 396 -7.70 7.85 -17.87
C GLU A 396 -7.02 8.97 -17.06
N PRO A 397 -7.13 8.98 -15.73
CA PRO A 397 -6.65 10.08 -14.91
C PRO A 397 -5.14 10.03 -14.62
N HIS A 398 -4.34 9.43 -15.51
CA HIS A 398 -2.92 9.13 -15.27
C HIS A 398 -2.09 10.37 -14.90
N ALA A 399 -2.24 11.47 -15.64
CA ALA A 399 -1.51 12.72 -15.36
C ALA A 399 -1.86 13.28 -13.98
N LEU A 400 -3.15 13.36 -13.66
CA LEU A 400 -3.64 13.86 -12.38
C LEU A 400 -3.22 12.95 -11.21
N LEU A 401 -3.31 11.62 -11.36
CA LEU A 401 -2.86 10.67 -10.35
C LEU A 401 -1.36 10.82 -10.05
N LYS A 402 -0.54 11.01 -11.08
CA LYS A 402 0.90 11.24 -10.94
C LYS A 402 1.20 12.49 -10.12
N VAL A 403 0.50 13.59 -10.40
CA VAL A 403 0.71 14.86 -9.67
C VAL A 403 0.16 14.79 -8.24
N LEU A 404 -0.99 14.15 -8.03
CA LEU A 404 -1.53 13.88 -6.68
C LEU A 404 -0.56 13.04 -5.83
N GLU A 405 0.11 12.07 -6.45
CA GLU A 405 1.11 11.23 -5.80
C GLU A 405 2.37 12.02 -5.44
N ALA A 406 2.93 12.80 -6.37
CA ALA A 406 4.07 13.67 -6.10
C ALA A 406 3.77 14.62 -4.93
N TYR A 407 2.60 15.28 -4.95
CA TYR A 407 2.17 16.17 -3.86
C TYR A 407 2.08 15.44 -2.52
N GLN A 408 1.44 14.26 -2.51
CA GLN A 408 1.28 13.46 -1.30
C GLN A 408 2.63 13.01 -0.73
N THR A 409 3.60 12.68 -1.58
CA THR A 409 4.95 12.25 -1.18
C THR A 409 5.69 13.40 -0.50
N LEU A 410 5.70 14.59 -1.11
CA LEU A 410 6.38 15.77 -0.55
C LEU A 410 5.73 16.26 0.75
N ALA A 411 4.40 16.45 0.76
CA ALA A 411 3.67 16.78 1.99
C ALA A 411 3.72 15.62 3.03
N GLY A 412 4.00 14.41 2.56
CA GLY A 412 4.34 13.23 3.33
C GLY A 412 5.60 13.46 4.16
N ALA A 413 6.70 13.69 3.45
CA ALA A 413 8.02 13.92 4.00
C ALA A 413 8.08 15.17 4.90
N LEU A 414 7.39 16.26 4.53
CA LEU A 414 7.37 17.48 5.34
C LEU A 414 6.69 17.26 6.70
N HIS A 415 5.60 16.48 6.74
CA HIS A 415 4.99 16.09 8.00
C HIS A 415 5.88 15.13 8.81
N ASP A 416 6.60 14.24 8.15
CA ASP A 416 7.55 13.34 8.81
C ASP A 416 8.69 14.15 9.47
N VAL A 417 9.10 15.29 8.90
CA VAL A 417 10.01 16.27 9.56
C VAL A 417 9.40 16.83 10.85
N ALA A 418 8.15 17.29 10.82
CA ALA A 418 7.48 17.81 12.00
C ALA A 418 7.33 16.73 13.11
N VAL A 419 7.02 15.49 12.73
CA VAL A 419 6.95 14.34 13.66
C VAL A 419 8.31 14.07 14.30
N SER A 420 9.39 14.05 13.52
CA SER A 420 10.75 13.89 14.06
C SER A 420 11.07 14.93 15.14
N LYS A 421 10.74 16.20 14.91
CA LYS A 421 10.97 17.28 15.88
C LYS A 421 10.21 17.02 17.19
N ALA A 422 8.93 16.67 17.10
CA ALA A 422 8.12 16.36 18.28
C ALA A 422 8.65 15.14 19.06
N LEU A 423 9.16 14.11 18.38
CA LEU A 423 9.80 12.95 19.01
C LEU A 423 11.10 13.33 19.73
N MET A 424 11.91 14.23 19.16
CA MET A 424 13.12 14.72 19.80
C MET A 424 12.80 15.57 21.03
N ASP A 425 11.81 16.46 20.96
CA ASP A 425 11.34 17.25 22.11
C ASP A 425 10.86 16.35 23.26
N LYS A 426 10.19 15.24 22.93
CA LYS A 426 9.76 14.25 23.91
C LYS A 426 10.96 13.51 24.51
N ALA A 427 11.91 13.07 23.68
CA ALA A 427 13.10 12.34 24.11
C ALA A 427 14.01 13.20 25.01
N GLY A 428 14.20 14.48 24.68
CA GLY A 428 14.98 15.41 25.49
C GLY A 428 14.40 15.59 26.90
N LYS A 429 13.06 15.66 27.01
CA LYS A 429 12.37 15.73 28.32
C LYS A 429 12.55 14.45 29.15
N GLU A 430 12.52 13.29 28.52
CA GLU A 430 12.74 12.00 29.19
C GLU A 430 14.19 11.85 29.68
N MET A 431 15.18 12.25 28.86
CA MET A 431 16.60 12.18 29.23
C MET A 431 17.02 13.18 30.32
N ALA A 432 16.46 14.40 30.31
CA ALA A 432 16.73 15.42 31.32
C ALA A 432 16.32 14.99 32.76
N THR A 433 15.42 14.02 32.89
CA THR A 433 15.00 13.49 34.21
C THR A 433 15.92 12.39 34.76
N GLY A 434 16.89 11.89 33.97
CA GLY A 434 17.67 10.68 34.32
C GLY A 434 19.17 10.86 34.55
N PHE A 435 19.86 11.83 33.93
CA PHE A 435 21.34 11.92 33.96
C PHE A 435 21.87 13.35 33.86
N ALA A 436 22.42 13.92 34.95
CA ALA A 436 22.83 15.32 35.03
C ALA A 436 24.24 15.67 34.46
N GLY A 437 25.07 14.69 34.09
CA GLY A 437 26.50 14.93 33.78
C GLY A 437 26.94 14.79 32.31
N ALA A 438 26.14 14.17 31.45
CA ALA A 438 26.43 13.96 30.03
C ALA A 438 25.59 14.87 29.09
N LEU A 439 24.78 15.77 29.67
CA LEU A 439 23.73 16.52 28.98
C LEU A 439 24.25 17.47 27.89
N SER A 440 25.35 18.19 28.09
CA SER A 440 25.77 19.25 27.15
C SER A 440 26.18 18.71 25.78
N ASP A 441 26.90 17.58 25.74
CA ASP A 441 27.31 16.94 24.48
C ASP A 441 26.12 16.26 23.77
N LEU A 442 25.09 15.87 24.54
CA LEU A 442 23.84 15.31 24.04
C LEU A 442 22.93 16.39 23.42
N ASP A 443 22.87 17.57 24.07
CA ASP A 443 22.11 18.72 23.60
C ASP A 443 22.68 19.25 22.28
N ASP A 444 24.00 19.40 22.16
CA ASP A 444 24.67 19.85 20.93
C ASP A 444 24.37 18.91 19.73
N ALA A 445 24.47 17.59 19.93
CA ALA A 445 24.21 16.62 18.87
C ALA A 445 22.73 16.58 18.45
N GLN A 446 21.82 16.74 19.43
CA GLN A 446 20.38 16.83 19.17
C GLN A 446 20.04 18.12 18.41
N GLU A 447 20.62 19.26 18.79
CA GLU A 447 20.44 20.53 18.08
C GLU A 447 20.95 20.45 16.64
N ALA A 448 22.11 19.83 16.41
CA ALA A 448 22.65 19.62 15.08
C ALA A 448 21.71 18.74 14.21
N TYR A 449 21.14 17.69 14.78
CA TYR A 449 20.15 16.86 14.08
C TYR A 449 18.86 17.63 13.78
N LEU A 450 18.35 18.44 14.72
CA LEU A 450 17.18 19.29 14.49
C LEU A 450 17.42 20.34 13.40
N ALA A 451 18.61 20.94 13.37
CA ALA A 451 19.02 21.87 12.31
C ALA A 451 19.04 21.18 10.94
N PHE A 452 19.58 19.96 10.87
CA PHE A 452 19.52 19.12 9.66
C PHE A 452 18.07 18.88 9.20
N ARG A 453 17.17 18.52 10.13
CA ARG A 453 15.74 18.32 9.80
C ARG A 453 15.03 19.61 9.39
N ASN A 454 15.42 20.76 9.94
CA ASN A 454 14.90 22.06 9.51
C ASN A 454 15.24 22.36 8.06
N LEU A 455 16.51 22.20 7.67
CA LEU A 455 16.96 22.40 6.30
C LEU A 455 16.20 21.50 5.31
N GLN A 456 16.03 20.22 5.65
CA GLN A 456 15.21 19.32 4.86
C GLN A 456 13.75 19.78 4.75
N GLY A 457 13.20 20.35 5.81
CA GLY A 457 11.85 20.93 5.80
C GLY A 457 11.73 22.09 4.80
N ASP A 458 12.73 22.97 4.76
CA ASP A 458 12.76 24.12 3.86
C ASP A 458 12.82 23.68 2.38
N ASP A 459 13.74 22.75 2.05
CA ASP A 459 13.83 22.16 0.70
C ASP A 459 12.51 21.50 0.26
N LEU A 460 11.86 20.79 1.19
CA LEU A 460 10.58 20.13 0.93
C LEU A 460 9.43 21.12 0.72
N ARG A 461 9.42 22.27 1.41
CA ARG A 461 8.40 23.31 1.19
C ARG A 461 8.54 23.92 -0.20
N GLU A 462 9.75 24.20 -0.63
CA GLU A 462 10.01 24.74 -1.97
C GLU A 462 9.53 23.76 -3.06
N ALA A 463 9.95 22.49 -2.98
CA ALA A 463 9.51 21.46 -3.90
C ALA A 463 7.98 21.24 -3.87
N LEU A 464 7.38 21.30 -2.67
CA LEU A 464 5.93 21.16 -2.52
C LEU A 464 5.17 22.31 -3.17
N ALA A 465 5.68 23.54 -3.10
CA ALA A 465 5.06 24.71 -3.73
C ALA A 465 5.03 24.61 -5.26
N GLU A 466 6.09 24.08 -5.88
CA GLU A 466 6.14 23.80 -7.31
C GLU A 466 5.07 22.76 -7.71
N VAL A 467 5.07 21.60 -7.03
CA VAL A 467 4.11 20.51 -7.31
C VAL A 467 2.67 20.93 -7.03
N HIS A 468 2.44 21.80 -6.03
CA HIS A 468 1.12 22.32 -5.71
C HIS A 468 0.50 23.12 -6.87
N SER A 469 1.31 23.96 -7.51
CA SER A 469 0.87 24.77 -8.65
C SER A 469 0.47 23.88 -9.83
N HIS A 470 1.26 22.84 -10.10
CA HIS A 470 0.91 21.81 -11.10
C HIS A 470 -0.37 21.05 -10.72
N LEU A 471 -0.55 20.70 -9.45
CA LEU A 471 -1.74 20.01 -8.98
C LEU A 471 -3.00 20.85 -9.17
N ALA A 472 -2.95 22.14 -8.82
CA ALA A 472 -4.07 23.05 -9.01
C ALA A 472 -4.45 23.20 -10.50
N ALA A 473 -3.47 23.26 -11.39
CA ALA A 473 -3.69 23.29 -12.83
C ALA A 473 -4.35 21.99 -13.34
N GLU A 474 -3.82 20.82 -12.98
CA GLU A 474 -4.37 19.53 -13.40
C GLU A 474 -5.77 19.27 -12.86
N ILE A 475 -6.06 19.66 -11.61
CA ILE A 475 -7.42 19.56 -11.06
C ILE A 475 -8.37 20.49 -11.83
N SER A 476 -7.97 21.72 -12.10
CA SER A 476 -8.80 22.68 -12.85
C SER A 476 -9.09 22.18 -14.26
N LYS A 477 -8.08 21.63 -14.94
CA LYS A 477 -8.20 20.99 -16.25
C LYS A 477 -9.20 19.83 -16.20
N TYR A 478 -9.02 18.89 -15.27
CA TYR A 478 -9.89 17.72 -15.10
C TYR A 478 -11.36 18.11 -14.89
N LEU A 479 -11.63 19.11 -14.05
CA LEU A 479 -12.97 19.63 -13.80
C LEU A 479 -13.61 20.27 -15.05
N SER A 480 -12.80 20.95 -15.86
CA SER A 480 -13.25 21.62 -17.09
C SER A 480 -13.56 20.63 -18.23
N GLU A 481 -12.78 19.55 -18.35
CA GLU A 481 -12.95 18.51 -19.36
C GLU A 481 -14.17 17.63 -19.03
N GLY A 482 -14.36 17.28 -17.75
CA GLY A 482 -15.51 16.50 -17.29
C GLY A 482 -16.87 17.21 -17.40
N CYS A 483 -16.90 18.55 -17.54
CA CYS A 483 -18.14 19.29 -17.82
C CYS A 483 -18.58 19.20 -19.28
N LYS A 484 -17.67 18.91 -20.23
CA LYS A 484 -17.98 18.85 -21.67
C LYS A 484 -18.55 17.50 -22.12
N GLN A 485 -18.49 16.47 -21.27
CA GLN A 485 -19.01 15.12 -21.53
C GLN A 485 -20.43 14.88 -20.98
N LYS A 486 -21.10 15.95 -20.50
CA LYS A 486 -22.54 15.96 -20.17
C LYS A 486 -23.28 16.80 -21.18
#